data_AF-G5KCN5-F1
#
_entry.id   AF-G5KCN5-F1
#
_cell.length_a   1.000
_cell.length_b   1.000
_cell.length_c   1.000
_cell.angle_alpha   90.00
_cell.angle_beta   90.00
_cell.angle_gamma   90.00
#
_symmetry.space_group_name_H-M   'P 1'
#
loop_
_entity.id
_entity.type
_entity.pdbx_description
1 polymer ?
#
loop_
_entity_poly.entity_id
_entity_poly.type
_entity_poly.pdbx_seq_one_letter_code
_entity_poly.pdbx_strand_id
1 'polypeptide(L)'
;MSNEKRTQAVSNALQKRIRTFSRIEKAFYGVIIVTAITMAISIIFIQSRNLQVQQDISDLNSKISQQETKLNNAKQEVNELSRRDRIVKIAQDAGLSNQNDNIQKVE
;
A
#
# COMPACT_ATOMS: atom_id res chain seq x y z
N MET A 1 21.81 -64.50 -41.50
CA MET A 1 21.77 -64.03 -40.10
C MET A 1 22.10 -62.54 -39.89
N SER A 2 22.46 -61.74 -40.90
CA SER A 2 22.86 -60.33 -40.69
C SER A 2 21.72 -59.31 -40.66
N ASN A 3 20.56 -59.58 -41.28
CA ASN A 3 19.48 -58.59 -41.37
C ASN A 3 18.67 -58.47 -40.07
N GLU A 4 18.41 -59.57 -39.36
CA GLU A 4 17.66 -59.52 -38.09
C GLU A 4 18.38 -58.72 -37.00
N LYS A 5 19.71 -58.84 -36.90
CA LYS A 5 20.50 -58.06 -35.94
C LYS A 5 20.48 -56.56 -36.25
N ARG A 6 20.43 -56.17 -37.54
CA ARG A 6 20.29 -54.76 -37.95
C ARG A 6 18.90 -54.23 -37.63
N THR A 7 17.86 -54.98 -37.90
CA THR A 7 16.47 -54.59 -37.60
C THR A 7 16.23 -54.45 -36.09
N GLN A 8 16.81 -55.34 -35.27
CA GLN A 8 16.76 -55.25 -33.81
C GLN A 8 17.54 -54.06 -33.23
N ALA A 9 18.71 -53.73 -33.81
CA ALA A 9 19.47 -52.56 -33.39
C ALA A 9 18.71 -51.25 -33.67
N VAL A 10 18.04 -51.16 -34.82
CA VAL A 10 17.22 -50.00 -35.20
C VAL A 10 15.96 -49.90 -34.32
N SER A 11 15.27 -51.01 -34.05
CA SER A 11 14.08 -51.00 -33.19
C SER A 11 14.41 -50.59 -31.76
N ASN A 12 15.52 -51.09 -31.20
CA ASN A 12 15.97 -50.71 -29.86
C ASN A 12 16.39 -49.24 -29.77
N ALA A 13 17.04 -48.70 -30.80
CA ALA A 13 17.39 -47.28 -30.87
C ALA A 13 16.14 -46.39 -30.92
N LEU A 14 15.14 -46.76 -31.72
CA LEU A 14 13.85 -46.07 -31.80
C LEU A 14 13.08 -46.13 -30.47
N GLN A 15 13.00 -47.32 -29.87
CA GLN A 15 12.28 -47.52 -28.61
C GLN A 15 12.93 -46.76 -27.45
N LYS A 16 14.27 -46.69 -27.41
CA LYS A 16 15.01 -45.89 -26.42
C LYS A 16 14.73 -44.39 -26.61
N ARG A 17 14.69 -43.90 -27.85
CA ARG A 17 14.40 -42.50 -28.17
C ARG A 17 12.97 -42.11 -27.81
N ILE A 18 11.98 -42.94 -28.15
CA ILE A 18 10.56 -42.76 -27.77
C ILE A 18 10.40 -42.76 -26.24
N ARG A 19 11.11 -43.66 -25.54
CA ARG A 19 11.09 -43.73 -24.07
C ARG A 19 11.71 -42.50 -23.41
N THR A 20 12.75 -41.91 -23.98
CA THR A 20 13.30 -40.62 -23.50
C THR A 20 12.35 -39.46 -23.74
N PHE A 21 11.67 -39.40 -24.89
CA PHE A 21 10.63 -38.38 -25.14
C PHE A 21 9.48 -38.48 -24.13
N SER A 22 8.99 -39.69 -23.83
CA SER A 22 7.93 -39.90 -22.83
C SER A 22 8.33 -39.51 -21.40
N ARG A 23 9.61 -39.63 -21.02
CA ARG A 23 10.10 -39.18 -19.71
C ARG A 23 10.14 -37.66 -19.61
N ILE A 24 10.56 -36.97 -20.67
CA ILE A 24 10.59 -35.51 -20.73
C ILE A 24 9.17 -34.96 -20.68
N GLU A 25 8.22 -35.58 -21.39
CA GLU A 25 6.82 -35.21 -21.38
C GLU A 25 6.20 -35.26 -19.97
N LYS A 26 6.44 -36.35 -19.22
CA LYS A 26 5.99 -36.45 -17.82
C LYS A 26 6.62 -35.41 -16.91
N ALA A 27 7.90 -35.10 -17.11
CA ALA A 27 8.58 -34.04 -16.37
C ALA A 27 8.00 -32.65 -16.71
N PHE A 28 7.65 -32.42 -17.97
CA PHE A 28 7.05 -31.16 -18.44
C PHE A 28 5.69 -30.90 -17.78
N TYR A 29 4.82 -31.92 -17.73
CA TYR A 29 3.56 -31.82 -16.99
C TYR A 29 3.76 -31.59 -15.49
N GLY A 30 4.77 -32.23 -14.90
CA GLY A 30 5.15 -31.98 -13.50
C GLY A 30 5.53 -30.52 -13.25
N VAL A 31 6.36 -29.94 -14.13
CA VAL A 31 6.77 -28.53 -14.03
C VAL A 31 5.57 -27.59 -14.17
N ILE A 32 4.65 -27.86 -15.09
CA ILE A 32 3.43 -27.04 -15.28
C ILE A 32 2.58 -27.01 -14.00
N ILE A 33 2.39 -28.15 -13.35
CA ILE A 33 1.60 -28.23 -12.11
C ILE A 33 2.30 -27.46 -10.99
N VAL A 34 3.63 -27.63 -10.85
CA VAL A 34 4.42 -26.94 -9.83
C VAL A 34 4.43 -25.42 -10.04
N THR A 35 4.58 -24.95 -11.28
CA THR A 35 4.51 -23.50 -11.56
C THR A 35 3.11 -22.95 -11.31
N ALA A 36 2.05 -23.69 -11.65
CA ALA A 36 0.68 -23.27 -11.35
C ALA A 36 0.44 -23.10 -9.84
N ILE A 37 0.91 -24.04 -9.01
CA ILE A 37 0.82 -23.95 -7.54
C ILE A 37 1.62 -22.76 -7.02
N THR A 38 2.84 -22.57 -7.52
CA THR A 38 3.72 -21.46 -7.11
C THR A 38 3.10 -20.10 -7.45
N MET A 39 2.48 -19.98 -8.63
CA MET A 39 1.75 -18.76 -9.02
C MET A 39 0.54 -18.51 -8.11
N ALA A 40 -0.26 -19.53 -7.80
CA ALA A 40 -1.41 -19.39 -6.92
C ALA A 40 -1.01 -18.84 -5.54
N ILE A 41 0.05 -19.37 -4.93
CA ILE A 41 0.58 -18.89 -3.65
C ILE A 41 1.08 -17.44 -3.78
N SER A 42 1.80 -17.13 -4.85
CA SER A 42 2.32 -15.78 -5.10
C SER A 42 1.21 -14.73 -5.24
N ILE A 43 0.13 -15.07 -5.94
CA ILE A 43 -1.03 -14.18 -6.13
C ILE A 43 -1.72 -13.89 -4.78
N ILE A 44 -1.93 -14.91 -3.95
CA ILE A 44 -2.53 -14.74 -2.61
C ILE A 44 -1.67 -13.80 -1.76
N PHE A 45 -0.35 -13.97 -1.79
CA PHE A 45 0.57 -13.10 -1.05
C PHE A 45 0.50 -11.65 -1.52
N ILE A 46 0.48 -11.39 -2.83
CA ILE A 46 0.38 -10.04 -3.40
C ILE A 46 -0.96 -9.39 -3.05
N GLN A 47 -2.08 -10.13 -3.17
CA GLN A 47 -3.39 -9.62 -2.78
C GLN A 47 -3.43 -9.28 -1.29
N SER A 48 -2.87 -10.14 -0.42
CA SER A 48 -2.82 -9.89 1.02
C SER A 48 -2.03 -8.63 1.37
N ARG A 49 -0.92 -8.35 0.67
CA ARG A 49 -0.14 -7.11 0.87
C ARG A 49 -0.86 -5.89 0.31
N ASN A 50 -1.50 -5.99 -0.86
CA ASN A 50 -2.31 -4.89 -1.41
C ASN A 50 -3.49 -4.54 -0.50
N LEU A 51 -4.09 -5.52 0.18
CA LEU A 51 -5.14 -5.26 1.16
C LEU A 51 -4.59 -4.54 2.40
N GLN A 52 -3.44 -4.97 2.93
CA GLN A 52 -2.78 -4.29 4.04
C GLN A 52 -2.39 -2.85 3.68
N VAL A 53 -1.80 -2.62 2.51
CA VAL A 53 -1.43 -1.27 2.05
C VAL A 53 -2.65 -0.35 1.91
N GLN A 54 -3.77 -0.86 1.43
CA GLN A 54 -5.01 -0.08 1.37
C GLN A 54 -5.55 0.28 2.76
N GLN A 55 -5.44 -0.65 3.71
CA GLN A 55 -5.86 -0.42 5.08
C GLN A 55 -4.95 0.61 5.78
N ASP A 56 -3.63 0.51 5.58
CA ASP A 56 -2.65 1.47 6.08
C ASP A 56 -2.90 2.88 5.51
N ILE A 57 -3.21 3.00 4.21
CA ILE A 57 -3.60 4.28 3.59
C ILE A 57 -4.88 4.83 4.21
N SER A 58 -5.88 3.98 4.45
CA SER A 58 -7.15 4.39 5.06
C SER A 58 -6.95 4.92 6.49
N ASP A 59 -6.17 4.19 7.29
CA ASP A 59 -5.84 4.57 8.67
C ASP A 59 -5.02 5.86 8.69
N LEU A 60 -4.08 6.02 7.77
CA LEU A 60 -3.28 7.24 7.65
C LEU A 60 -4.14 8.44 7.25
N ASN A 61 -5.06 8.29 6.29
CA ASN A 61 -5.99 9.35 5.91
C ASN A 61 -6.92 9.74 7.07
N SER A 62 -7.40 8.76 7.85
CA SER A 62 -8.20 9.03 9.05
C SER A 62 -7.40 9.82 10.09
N LYS A 63 -6.12 9.46 10.33
CA LYS A 63 -5.22 10.21 11.22
C LYS A 63 -4.96 11.64 10.72
N ILE A 64 -4.74 11.82 9.41
CA ILE A 64 -4.57 13.14 8.80
C ILE A 64 -5.82 14.00 9.02
N SER A 65 -7.00 13.47 8.71
CA SER A 65 -8.27 14.18 8.90
C SER A 65 -8.52 14.56 10.36
N GLN A 66 -8.22 13.67 11.30
CA GLN A 66 -8.28 13.98 12.73
C GLN A 66 -7.30 15.10 13.11
N GLN A 67 -6.09 15.06 12.56
CA GLN A 67 -5.07 16.06 12.85
C GLN A 67 -5.41 17.43 12.25
N GLU A 68 -5.96 17.47 11.03
CA GLU A 68 -6.49 18.68 10.40
C GLU A 68 -7.64 19.27 11.23
N THR A 69 -8.56 18.43 11.70
CA THR A 69 -9.67 18.86 12.57
C THR A 69 -9.14 19.46 13.86
N LYS A 70 -8.16 18.81 14.52
CA LYS A 70 -7.50 19.36 15.71
C LYS A 70 -6.81 20.68 15.44
N LEU A 71 -6.13 20.81 14.30
CA LEU A 71 -5.47 22.05 13.89
C LEU A 71 -6.48 23.18 13.65
N ASN A 72 -7.60 22.87 13.01
CA ASN A 72 -8.66 23.84 12.77
C ASN A 72 -9.30 24.29 14.08
N ASN A 73 -9.63 23.35 14.96
CA ASN A 73 -10.14 23.65 16.29
C ASN A 73 -9.16 24.51 17.11
N ALA A 74 -7.87 24.17 17.10
CA ALA A 74 -6.84 24.96 17.78
C ALA A 74 -6.69 26.36 17.17
N LYS A 75 -6.76 26.49 15.84
CA LYS A 75 -6.77 27.80 15.16
C LYS A 75 -8.00 28.62 15.54
N GLN A 76 -9.16 27.98 15.61
CA GLN A 76 -10.40 28.63 16.03
C GLN A 76 -10.31 29.06 17.49
N GLU A 77 -9.80 28.20 18.37
CA GLU A 77 -9.57 28.51 19.77
C GLU A 77 -8.60 29.68 19.95
N VAL A 78 -7.48 29.70 19.23
CA VAL A 78 -6.57 30.86 19.21
C VAL A 78 -7.27 32.11 18.71
N ASN A 79 -8.09 32.00 17.66
CA ASN A 79 -8.84 33.14 17.15
C ASN A 79 -9.81 33.68 18.21
N GLU A 80 -10.56 32.80 18.90
CA GLU A 80 -11.45 33.17 20.01
C GLU A 80 -10.70 33.80 21.19
N LEU A 81 -9.55 33.23 21.58
CA LEU A 81 -8.71 33.73 22.68
C LEU A 81 -8.06 35.08 22.34
N SER A 82 -7.67 35.26 21.07
CA SER A 82 -7.08 36.51 20.57
C SER A 82 -8.13 37.53 20.12
N ARG A 83 -9.43 37.22 20.22
CA ARG A 83 -10.46 38.22 19.91
C ARG A 83 -10.25 39.44 20.79
N ARG A 84 -10.24 40.61 20.15
CA ARG A 84 -10.02 41.91 20.80
C ARG A 84 -10.94 42.09 22.00
N ASP A 85 -12.19 41.63 21.93
CA ASP A 85 -13.15 41.71 23.04
C ASP A 85 -12.66 41.00 24.32
N ARG A 86 -11.99 39.85 24.19
CA ARG A 86 -11.39 39.13 25.32
C ARG A 86 -10.15 39.83 25.86
N ILE A 87 -9.30 40.36 24.98
CA ILE A 87 -8.10 41.12 25.36
C ILE A 87 -8.51 42.40 26.11
N VAL A 88 -9.50 43.13 25.60
CA VAL A 88 -10.07 44.35 26.21
C VAL A 88 -10.71 44.03 27.55
N LYS A 89 -11.43 42.90 27.67
CA LYS A 89 -12.04 42.46 28.93
C LYS A 89 -10.99 42.09 29.99
N ILE A 90 -9.96 41.31 29.63
CA ILE A 90 -8.86 40.99 30.54
C ILE A 90 -8.11 42.26 30.96
N ALA A 91 -7.90 43.21 30.05
CA ALA A 91 -7.29 44.49 30.35
C ALA A 91 -8.15 45.31 31.34
N GLN A 92 -9.47 45.39 31.12
CA GLN A 92 -10.40 46.05 32.04
C GLN A 92 -10.43 45.38 33.43
N ASP A 93 -10.46 44.05 33.48
CA ASP A 93 -10.44 43.28 34.74
C ASP A 93 -9.10 43.46 35.50
N ALA A 94 -8.00 43.72 34.78
CA ALA A 94 -6.69 44.06 35.34
C ALA A 94 -6.52 45.56 35.66
N GLY A 95 -7.59 46.37 35.52
CA GLY A 95 -7.58 47.80 35.83
C GLY A 95 -7.01 48.71 34.73
N LEU A 96 -6.76 48.19 33.53
CA LEU A 96 -6.32 48.96 32.36
C LEU A 96 -7.55 49.46 31.58
N SER A 97 -7.72 50.78 31.53
CA SER A 97 -8.79 51.46 30.78
C SER A 97 -8.47 51.50 29.27
N ASN A 98 -9.43 51.11 28.43
CA ASN A 98 -9.30 51.16 26.98
C ASN A 98 -9.62 52.58 26.47
N GLN A 99 -8.61 53.42 26.28
CA GLN A 99 -8.78 54.75 25.67
C GLN A 99 -8.85 54.63 24.13
N ASN A 100 -10.05 54.36 23.62
CA ASN A 100 -10.33 54.40 22.17
C ASN A 100 -10.47 55.83 21.59
N ASP A 101 -10.47 56.87 22.44
CA ASP A 101 -10.67 58.27 22.01
C ASP A 101 -9.36 59.03 21.68
N ASN A 102 -8.18 58.39 21.81
CA ASN A 102 -6.88 59.05 21.58
C ASN A 102 -6.13 58.57 20.32
N ILE A 103 -6.82 57.97 19.36
CA ILE A 103 -6.26 57.73 18.03
C ILE A 103 -6.38 59.02 17.21
N GLN A 104 -5.35 59.86 17.31
CA GLN A 104 -5.18 61.01 16.43
C GLN A 104 -5.11 60.50 14.99
N LYS A 105 -6.15 60.80 14.22
CA LYS A 105 -6.17 60.61 12.77
C LYS A 105 -5.09 61.54 12.21
N VAL A 106 -3.97 60.97 11.77
CA VAL A 106 -2.98 61.74 11.00
C VAL A 106 -3.58 61.97 9.62
N GLU A 107 -3.82 63.25 9.29
CA GLU A 107 -4.08 63.72 7.91
C GLU A 107 -2.78 63.75 7.11
#